data_AF-A0A1J8PMA8-F1
#
_entry.id   AF-A0A1J8PMA8-F1
#
_cell.length_a   1.000
_cell.length_b   1.000
_cell.length_c   1.000
_cell.angle_alpha   90.00
_cell.angle_beta   90.00
_cell.angle_gamma   90.00
#
_symmetry.space_group_name_H-M   'P 1'
#
loop_
_entity.id
_entity.type
_entity.pdbx_description
1 polymer ?
#
loop_
_entity_poly.entity_id
_entity_poly.type
_entity_poly.pdbx_seq_one_letter_code
_entity_poly.pdbx_strand_id
1 'polypeptide(L)'
;MKDFRELRRIVEVTDSASRTIFQEKKAALDRTGPLTSSQSSLETRGKDIMSIMLKSNASSSEADRLSDAELLGQMNVMIFAGLETTTAAVGRTLYMLAKHPHIQERLRAEISDAVIAYQSSDVYSHANDGSGSVRLSYDALMSLPLLDAVVRETLRLYPSLPVLSRRLVG
;
A
#
# COMPACT_ATOMS: atom_id res chain seq x y z
N MET A 1 29.52 -16.99 10.14
CA MET A 1 28.92 -16.60 11.43
C MET A 1 28.49 -15.13 11.52
N LYS A 2 29.13 -14.18 10.81
CA LYS A 2 28.65 -12.78 10.77
C LYS A 2 27.23 -12.65 10.17
N ASP A 3 26.92 -13.43 9.14
CA ASP A 3 25.63 -13.37 8.44
C ASP A 3 24.43 -13.81 9.31
N PHE A 4 24.61 -14.78 10.20
CA PHE A 4 23.54 -15.22 11.11
C PHE A 4 23.23 -14.17 12.18
N ARG A 5 24.26 -13.50 12.71
CA ARG A 5 24.08 -12.42 13.68
C ARG A 5 23.37 -11.22 13.05
N GLU A 6 23.69 -10.92 11.79
CA GLU A 6 23.04 -9.84 11.06
C GLU A 6 21.58 -10.17 10.72
N LEU A 7 21.29 -11.38 10.25
CA LEU A 7 19.91 -11.82 10.00
C LEU A 7 19.07 -11.77 11.27
N ARG A 8 19.61 -12.23 12.40
CA ARG A 8 18.96 -12.13 13.71
C ARG A 8 18.69 -10.67 14.09
N ARG A 9 19.68 -9.78 13.91
CA ARG A 9 19.53 -8.34 14.19
C ARG A 9 18.41 -7.72 13.36
N ILE A 10 18.32 -8.05 12.07
CA ILE A 10 17.25 -7.55 11.19
C ILE A 10 15.88 -8.00 11.69
N VAL A 11 15.72 -9.29 12.00
CA VAL A 11 14.47 -9.84 12.54
C VAL A 11 14.09 -9.16 13.86
N GLU A 12 15.04 -8.97 14.78
CA GLU A 12 14.81 -8.30 16.05
C GLU A 12 14.35 -6.85 15.86
N VAL A 13 14.96 -6.11 14.92
CA VAL A 13 14.57 -4.72 14.61
C VAL A 13 13.16 -4.68 14.02
N THR A 14 12.86 -5.54 13.06
CA THR A 14 11.52 -5.59 12.44
C THR A 14 10.44 -5.96 13.47
N ASP A 15 10.67 -6.99 14.30
CA ASP A 15 9.72 -7.40 15.33
C ASP A 15 9.50 -6.30 16.38
N SER A 16 10.58 -5.67 16.86
CA SER A 16 10.51 -4.57 17.83
C SER A 16 9.73 -3.37 17.30
N ALA A 17 10.01 -2.96 16.05
CA ALA A 17 9.29 -1.86 15.41
C ALA A 17 7.80 -2.19 15.23
N SER A 18 7.48 -3.39 14.74
CA SER A 18 6.10 -3.84 14.56
C SER A 18 5.33 -3.90 15.87
N ARG A 19 5.95 -4.38 16.96
CA ARG A 19 5.33 -4.42 18.30
C ARG A 19 5.03 -3.03 18.81
N THR A 20 5.96 -2.09 18.63
CA THR A 20 5.80 -0.69 19.07
C THR A 20 4.59 -0.06 18.37
N ILE A 21 4.56 -0.14 17.03
CA ILE A 21 3.45 0.37 16.22
C ILE A 21 2.14 -0.31 16.63
N PHE A 22 2.18 -1.63 16.90
CA PHE A 22 0.98 -2.37 17.26
C PHE A 22 0.38 -1.92 18.59
N GLN A 23 1.22 -1.80 19.61
CA GLN A 23 0.80 -1.39 20.94
C GLN A 23 0.29 0.04 20.96
N GLU A 24 0.97 0.96 20.26
CA GLU A 24 0.53 2.34 20.13
C GLU A 24 -0.86 2.42 19.48
N LYS A 25 -1.08 1.65 18.42
CA LYS A 25 -2.36 1.64 17.72
C LYS A 25 -3.49 1.04 18.56
N LYS A 26 -3.22 -0.09 19.23
CA LYS A 26 -4.19 -0.72 20.14
C LYS A 26 -4.58 0.24 21.26
N ALA A 27 -3.60 0.85 21.92
CA ALA A 27 -3.83 1.85 22.97
C ALA A 27 -4.54 3.12 22.46
N ALA A 28 -4.36 3.51 21.20
CA ALA A 28 -5.10 4.62 20.61
C ALA A 28 -6.58 4.26 20.37
N LEU A 29 -6.87 3.04 19.91
CA LEU A 29 -8.24 2.57 19.69
C LEU A 29 -9.01 2.44 21.01
N ASP A 30 -8.39 1.89 22.05
CA ASP A 30 -9.01 1.74 23.37
C ASP A 30 -9.39 3.10 23.99
N ARG A 31 -8.55 4.13 23.78
CA ARG A 31 -8.79 5.50 24.27
C ARG A 31 -9.90 6.24 23.56
N THR A 32 -10.21 5.89 22.31
CA THR A 32 -11.12 6.70 21.48
C THR A 32 -12.57 6.24 21.54
N GLY A 33 -12.87 5.09 22.16
CA GLY A 33 -14.22 4.51 22.18
C GLY A 33 -14.78 4.24 20.76
N PRO A 34 -16.05 3.84 20.62
CA PRO A 34 -16.70 3.79 19.31
C PRO A 34 -16.87 5.23 18.79
N LEU A 35 -16.03 5.61 17.82
CA LEU A 35 -16.05 6.92 17.17
C LEU A 35 -17.41 7.17 16.49
N THR A 36 -18.19 8.10 17.03
CA THR A 36 -19.35 8.70 16.35
C THR A 36 -18.87 9.57 15.20
N SER A 37 -19.51 9.41 14.06
CA SER A 37 -19.13 9.81 12.70
C SER A 37 -19.16 11.31 12.40
N SER A 38 -18.48 12.16 13.17
CA SER A 38 -18.59 13.61 12.92
C SER A 38 -17.39 14.44 13.40
N GLN A 39 -16.23 14.35 12.73
CA GLN A 39 -15.25 15.47 12.59
C GLN A 39 -14.44 15.33 11.29
N SER A 40 -14.65 16.27 10.36
CA SER A 40 -14.30 16.25 8.93
C SER A 40 -12.86 16.66 8.58
N SER A 41 -11.90 16.59 9.51
CA SER A 41 -10.47 16.85 9.24
C SER A 41 -9.54 15.70 9.68
N LEU A 42 -10.13 14.59 10.15
CA LEU A 42 -9.47 13.39 10.70
C LEU A 42 -9.95 12.11 9.99
N GLU A 43 -10.44 12.19 8.76
CA GLU A 43 -11.14 11.10 8.06
C GLU A 43 -10.33 9.80 7.85
N THR A 44 -9.01 9.83 8.08
CA THR A 44 -8.12 8.66 8.04
C THR A 44 -7.92 7.97 9.39
N ARG A 45 -8.31 8.58 10.52
CA ARG A 45 -8.15 7.95 11.85
C ARG A 45 -9.13 6.77 12.00
N GLY A 46 -8.58 5.55 11.97
CA GLY A 46 -9.34 4.33 12.25
C GLY A 46 -9.91 3.61 11.03
N LYS A 47 -9.57 4.06 9.81
CA LYS A 47 -9.85 3.38 8.53
C LYS A 47 -8.60 2.70 7.93
N ASP A 48 -7.47 2.76 8.61
CA ASP A 48 -6.29 1.98 8.20
C ASP A 48 -6.49 0.48 8.47
N ILE A 49 -5.74 -0.34 7.72
CA ILE A 49 -5.90 -1.79 7.75
C ILE A 49 -5.70 -2.36 9.15
N MET A 50 -4.75 -1.80 9.92
CA MET A 50 -4.52 -2.24 11.29
C MET A 50 -5.73 -1.99 12.20
N SER A 51 -6.35 -0.83 12.07
CA SER A 51 -7.59 -0.51 12.80
C SER A 51 -8.74 -1.41 12.39
N ILE A 52 -8.86 -1.71 11.10
CA ILE A 52 -9.89 -2.63 10.58
C ILE A 52 -9.67 -4.03 11.14
N MET A 53 -8.45 -4.54 11.13
CA MET A 53 -8.10 -5.85 11.69
C MET A 53 -8.40 -5.94 13.19
N LEU A 54 -7.99 -4.93 13.98
CA LEU A 54 -8.22 -4.91 15.43
C LEU A 54 -9.72 -4.86 15.77
N LYS A 55 -10.49 -4.02 15.05
CA LYS A 55 -11.95 -3.95 15.22
C LYS A 55 -12.63 -5.26 14.82
N SER A 56 -12.27 -5.81 13.66
CA SER A 56 -12.82 -7.06 13.18
C SER A 56 -12.55 -8.21 14.16
N ASN A 57 -11.32 -8.30 14.67
CA ASN A 57 -10.94 -9.34 15.62
C ASN A 57 -11.66 -9.22 16.98
N ALA A 58 -11.90 -7.99 17.44
CA ALA A 58 -12.67 -7.74 18.66
C ALA A 58 -14.14 -8.13 18.51
N SER A 59 -14.71 -7.98 17.29
CA SER A 59 -16.08 -8.38 16.98
C SER A 59 -16.24 -9.84 16.57
N SER A 60 -15.16 -10.60 16.40
CA SER A 60 -15.19 -12.03 16.08
C SER A 60 -15.67 -12.90 17.24
N SER A 61 -16.19 -14.08 16.89
CA SER A 61 -16.45 -15.17 17.84
C SER A 61 -15.16 -15.55 18.57
N GLU A 62 -15.27 -16.17 19.75
CA GLU A 62 -14.08 -16.61 20.50
C GLU A 62 -13.26 -17.65 19.72
N ALA A 63 -13.93 -18.50 18.93
CA ALA A 63 -13.27 -19.51 18.11
C ALA A 63 -12.48 -18.92 16.93
N ASP A 64 -12.89 -17.76 16.42
CA ASP A 64 -12.26 -17.09 15.28
C ASP A 64 -11.35 -15.91 15.69
N ARG A 65 -11.21 -15.67 16.99
CA ARG A 65 -10.43 -14.55 17.51
C ARG A 65 -8.94 -14.89 17.48
N LEU A 66 -8.19 -14.08 16.75
CA LEU A 66 -6.73 -14.14 16.70
C LEU A 66 -6.12 -13.58 17.98
N SER A 67 -5.03 -14.20 18.42
CA SER A 67 -4.15 -13.65 19.45
C SER A 67 -3.43 -12.39 18.96
N ASP A 68 -2.93 -11.58 19.88
CA ASP A 68 -2.10 -10.41 19.55
C ASP A 68 -0.86 -10.82 18.71
N ALA A 69 -0.29 -12.00 18.95
CA ALA A 69 0.85 -12.51 18.21
C ALA A 69 0.48 -12.86 16.75
N GLU A 70 -0.69 -13.47 16.54
CA GLU A 70 -1.19 -13.77 15.19
C GLU A 70 -1.56 -12.49 14.43
N LEU A 71 -2.20 -11.52 15.07
CA LEU A 71 -2.50 -10.22 14.48
C LEU A 71 -1.23 -9.49 14.04
N LEU A 72 -0.22 -9.46 14.92
CA LEU A 72 1.09 -8.88 14.59
C LEU A 72 1.78 -9.63 13.45
N GLY A 73 1.67 -10.97 13.43
CA GLY A 73 2.14 -11.80 12.32
C GLY A 73 1.49 -11.42 10.98
N GLN A 74 0.17 -11.27 10.95
CA GLN A 74 -0.57 -10.86 9.74
C GLN A 74 -0.17 -9.46 9.27
N MET A 75 0.05 -8.52 10.20
CA MET A 75 0.54 -7.19 9.85
C MET A 75 1.94 -7.22 9.23
N ASN A 76 2.86 -8.00 9.79
CA ASN A 76 4.20 -8.14 9.26
C ASN A 76 4.17 -8.68 7.83
N VAL A 77 3.35 -9.70 7.57
CA VAL A 77 3.15 -10.26 6.23
C VAL A 77 2.64 -9.19 5.27
N MET A 78 1.65 -8.40 5.67
CA MET A 78 1.06 -7.38 4.81
C MET A 78 2.04 -6.26 4.44
N ILE A 79 2.81 -5.76 5.43
CA ILE A 79 3.84 -4.73 5.19
C ILE A 79 4.90 -5.27 4.25
N PHE A 80 5.42 -6.48 4.52
CA PHE A 80 6.44 -7.10 3.69
C PHE A 80 5.95 -7.32 2.25
N ALA A 81 4.75 -7.89 2.10
CA ALA A 81 4.15 -8.17 0.79
C ALA A 81 3.94 -6.90 -0.03
N GLY A 82 3.42 -5.83 0.59
CA GLY A 82 3.14 -4.56 -0.09
C GLY A 82 4.39 -3.73 -0.40
N LEU A 83 5.38 -3.74 0.48
CA LEU A 83 6.56 -2.87 0.36
C LEU A 83 7.55 -3.39 -0.69
N GLU A 84 8.05 -4.61 -0.51
CA GLU A 84 9.16 -5.13 -1.32
C GLU A 84 8.73 -5.32 -2.78
N THR A 85 7.55 -5.91 -3.01
CA THR A 85 7.07 -6.20 -4.36
C THR A 85 6.77 -4.93 -5.16
N THR A 86 6.16 -3.93 -4.53
CA THR A 86 5.83 -2.64 -5.16
C THR A 86 7.09 -1.81 -5.40
N THR A 87 8.01 -1.75 -4.43
CA THR A 87 9.29 -1.02 -4.59
C THR A 87 10.10 -1.60 -5.75
N ALA A 88 10.17 -2.93 -5.84
CA ALA A 88 10.83 -3.61 -6.97
C ALA A 88 10.14 -3.30 -8.30
N ALA A 89 8.81 -3.36 -8.36
CA ALA A 89 8.05 -3.06 -9.58
C ALA A 89 8.28 -1.62 -10.05
N VAL A 90 8.13 -0.64 -9.15
CA VAL A 90 8.33 0.79 -9.46
C VAL A 90 9.77 1.05 -9.89
N GLY A 91 10.76 0.50 -9.19
CA GLY A 91 12.17 0.64 -9.56
C GLY A 91 12.46 0.11 -10.96
N ARG A 92 11.86 -1.04 -11.34
CA ARG A 92 11.96 -1.61 -12.69
C ARG A 92 11.24 -0.77 -13.73
N THR A 93 10.06 -0.23 -13.41
CA THR A 93 9.31 0.65 -14.32
C THR A 93 10.13 1.89 -14.65
N LEU A 94 10.69 2.56 -13.64
CA LEU A 94 11.52 3.75 -13.83
C LEU A 94 12.77 3.44 -14.65
N TYR A 95 13.41 2.30 -14.40
CA TYR A 95 14.54 1.83 -15.20
C TYR A 95 14.16 1.61 -16.67
N MET A 96 13.02 0.97 -16.93
CA MET A 96 12.53 0.73 -18.29
C MET A 96 12.19 2.01 -19.03
N LEU A 97 11.55 2.97 -18.36
CA LEU A 97 11.26 4.28 -18.93
C LEU A 97 12.54 5.04 -19.28
N ALA A 98 13.54 5.04 -18.40
CA ALA A 98 14.84 5.67 -18.67
C ALA A 98 15.57 5.05 -19.87
N LYS A 99 15.35 3.74 -20.13
CA LYS A 99 15.89 3.04 -21.31
C LYS A 99 15.08 3.29 -22.59
N HIS A 100 13.84 3.78 -22.49
CA HIS A 100 12.94 4.03 -23.62
C HIS A 100 12.36 5.45 -23.58
N PRO A 101 13.18 6.49 -23.85
CA PRO A 101 12.76 7.89 -23.74
C PRO A 101 11.52 8.24 -24.56
N HIS A 102 11.35 7.62 -25.74
CA HIS A 102 10.18 7.81 -26.59
C HIS A 102 8.87 7.33 -25.92
N ILE A 103 8.90 6.25 -25.13
CA ILE A 103 7.74 5.79 -24.36
C ILE A 103 7.54 6.69 -23.14
N GLN A 104 8.62 7.10 -22.48
CA GLN A 104 8.56 8.02 -21.35
C GLN A 104 7.88 9.34 -21.72
N GLU A 105 8.21 9.92 -22.87
CA GLU A 105 7.60 11.16 -23.36
C GLU A 105 6.11 10.97 -23.65
N ARG A 106 5.74 9.89 -24.35
CA ARG A 106 4.34 9.56 -24.63
C ARG A 106 3.53 9.33 -23.36
N LEU A 107 4.08 8.63 -22.38
CA LEU A 107 3.43 8.41 -21.09
C LEU A 107 3.25 9.71 -20.30
N ARG A 108 4.27 10.58 -20.32
CA ARG A 108 4.18 11.91 -19.71
C ARG A 108 3.07 12.73 -20.36
N ALA A 109 2.95 12.71 -21.69
CA ALA A 109 1.87 13.38 -22.41
C ALA A 109 0.49 12.82 -22.00
N GLU A 110 0.29 11.50 -22.03
CA GLU A 110 -0.97 10.87 -21.61
C GLU A 110 -1.39 11.28 -20.19
N ILE A 111 -0.47 11.25 -19.23
CA ILE A 111 -0.74 11.64 -17.84
C ILE A 111 -1.06 13.14 -17.76
N SER A 112 -0.32 13.99 -18.49
CA SER A 112 -0.52 15.44 -18.46
C SER A 112 -1.88 15.83 -19.05
N ASP A 113 -2.27 15.23 -20.16
CA ASP A 113 -3.57 15.45 -20.81
C ASP A 113 -4.72 15.01 -19.89
N ALA A 114 -4.58 13.85 -19.22
CA ALA A 114 -5.56 13.38 -18.25
C ALA A 114 -5.72 14.33 -17.06
N VAL A 115 -4.61 14.90 -16.56
CA VAL A 115 -4.63 15.86 -15.45
C VAL A 115 -5.32 17.15 -15.86
N ILE A 116 -5.00 17.68 -17.05
CA ILE A 116 -5.64 18.88 -17.59
C ILE A 116 -7.15 18.66 -17.76
N ALA A 117 -7.55 17.51 -18.32
CA ALA A 117 -8.96 17.15 -18.48
C ALA A 117 -9.70 16.98 -17.15
N TYR A 118 -9.04 16.42 -16.13
CA TYR A 118 -9.63 16.30 -14.81
C TYR A 118 -9.79 17.65 -14.10
N GLN A 119 -8.79 18.53 -14.22
CA GLN A 119 -8.81 19.88 -13.64
C GLN A 119 -9.87 20.79 -14.26
N SER A 120 -10.21 20.60 -15.53
CA SER A 120 -11.26 21.34 -16.23
C SER A 120 -12.68 20.79 -15.99
N SER A 121 -12.81 19.67 -15.26
CA SER A 121 -14.11 19.10 -14.92
C SER A 121 -14.75 19.77 -13.70
N ASP A 122 -16.09 19.88 -13.68
CA ASP A 122 -16.86 20.44 -12.55
C ASP A 122 -16.63 19.71 -11.21
N VAL A 123 -16.08 18.49 -11.26
CA VAL A 123 -15.73 17.63 -10.13
C VAL A 123 -14.50 18.14 -9.36
N TYR A 124 -13.66 18.97 -9.99
CA TYR A 124 -12.45 19.53 -9.36
C TYR A 124 -12.76 20.47 -8.18
N SER A 125 -14.00 20.97 -8.09
CA SER A 125 -14.45 21.96 -7.10
C SER A 125 -14.48 21.48 -5.63
N HIS A 126 -14.21 20.21 -5.34
CA HIS A 126 -14.27 19.65 -3.96
C HIS A 126 -12.92 19.19 -3.39
N ALA A 127 -11.82 19.42 -4.09
CA ALA A 127 -10.57 18.69 -3.85
C ALA A 127 -9.31 19.58 -3.72
N ASN A 128 -9.44 20.88 -3.44
CA ASN A 128 -8.29 21.77 -3.30
C ASN A 128 -7.78 21.78 -1.84
N ASP A 129 -6.92 20.83 -1.47
CA ASP A 129 -6.30 20.75 -0.14
C ASP A 129 -4.95 21.51 -0.05
N GLY A 130 -4.58 22.24 -1.10
CA GLY A 130 -3.32 22.99 -1.14
C GLY A 130 -2.05 22.13 -1.20
N SER A 131 -2.15 20.80 -1.38
CA SER A 131 -1.00 19.88 -1.29
C SER A 131 -0.07 19.90 -2.52
N GLY A 132 -0.48 20.46 -3.67
CA GLY A 132 0.32 20.42 -4.90
C GLY A 132 0.47 19.03 -5.54
N SER A 133 -0.27 18.02 -5.06
CA SER A 133 -0.27 16.67 -5.61
C SER A 133 -1.04 16.60 -6.93
N VAL A 134 -0.55 15.83 -7.91
CA VAL A 134 -1.27 15.51 -9.15
C VAL A 134 -2.53 14.72 -8.77
N ARG A 135 -3.71 15.35 -8.89
CA ARG A 135 -4.99 14.73 -8.55
C ARG A 135 -5.67 14.22 -9.82
N LEU A 136 -5.70 12.90 -9.99
CA LEU A 136 -6.64 12.20 -10.86
C LEU A 136 -7.63 11.45 -9.95
N SER A 137 -8.89 11.30 -10.38
CA SER A 137 -9.78 10.34 -9.72
C SER A 137 -9.25 8.91 -9.92
N TYR A 138 -9.68 8.00 -9.05
CA TYR A 138 -9.33 6.58 -9.18
C TYR A 138 -9.70 6.04 -10.57
N ASP A 139 -10.92 6.32 -11.04
CA ASP A 139 -11.40 5.86 -12.35
C ASP A 139 -10.61 6.48 -13.51
N ALA A 140 -10.27 7.77 -13.42
CA ALA A 140 -9.44 8.42 -14.44
C ALA A 140 -8.05 7.78 -14.51
N LEU A 141 -7.40 7.56 -13.36
CA LEU A 141 -6.09 6.91 -13.29
C LEU A 141 -6.13 5.48 -13.86
N MET A 142 -7.15 4.70 -13.52
CA MET A 142 -7.31 3.33 -13.97
C MET A 142 -7.68 3.22 -15.46
N SER A 143 -8.11 4.32 -16.10
CA SER A 143 -8.48 4.34 -17.51
C SER A 143 -7.34 4.68 -18.46
N LEU A 144 -6.14 5.00 -17.96
CA LEU A 144 -4.98 5.40 -18.77
C LEU A 144 -4.33 4.19 -19.46
N PRO A 145 -4.49 4.03 -20.79
CA PRO A 145 -4.10 2.79 -21.47
C PRO A 145 -2.58 2.61 -21.58
N LEU A 146 -1.80 3.68 -21.83
CA LEU A 146 -0.35 3.55 -21.94
C LEU A 146 0.28 3.34 -20.55
N LEU A 147 -0.23 3.98 -19.50
CA LEU A 147 0.18 3.70 -18.12
C LEU A 147 -0.02 2.22 -17.76
N ASP A 148 -1.21 1.67 -17.99
CA ASP A 148 -1.49 0.24 -17.74
C ASP A 148 -0.56 -0.66 -18.56
N ALA A 149 -0.37 -0.36 -19.85
CA ALA A 149 0.54 -1.11 -20.71
C ALA A 149 2.00 -1.08 -20.22
N VAL A 150 2.50 0.07 -19.76
CA VAL A 150 3.86 0.21 -19.23
C VAL A 150 4.05 -0.62 -17.95
N VAL A 151 3.08 -0.57 -17.03
CA VAL A 151 3.13 -1.37 -15.79
C VAL A 151 3.10 -2.86 -16.11
N ARG A 152 2.17 -3.29 -16.98
CA ARG A 152 2.05 -4.70 -17.39
C ARG A 152 3.30 -5.20 -18.11
N GLU A 153 3.85 -4.43 -19.03
CA GLU A 153 5.04 -4.84 -19.79
C GLU A 153 6.27 -4.90 -18.89
N THR A 154 6.38 -3.98 -17.94
CA THR A 154 7.45 -4.04 -16.93
C THR A 154 7.32 -5.31 -16.10
N LEU A 155 6.13 -5.65 -15.61
CA LEU A 155 5.91 -6.88 -14.81
C LEU A 155 6.02 -8.16 -15.63
N ARG A 156 5.75 -8.11 -16.94
CA ARG A 156 6.00 -9.23 -17.87
C ARG A 156 7.49 -9.54 -18.00
N LEU A 157 8.34 -8.50 -18.07
CA LEU A 157 9.79 -8.62 -18.18
C LEU A 157 10.48 -8.85 -16.83
N TYR A 158 9.98 -8.20 -15.78
CA TYR A 158 10.55 -8.18 -14.44
C TYR A 158 9.46 -8.43 -13.38
N PRO A 159 8.95 -9.67 -13.28
CA PRO A 159 7.98 -10.00 -12.25
C PRO A 159 8.63 -9.90 -10.85
N SER A 160 7.99 -9.20 -9.92
CA SER A 160 8.49 -9.06 -8.54
C SER A 160 8.54 -10.40 -7.79
N LEU A 161 7.71 -11.37 -8.20
CA LEU A 161 7.70 -12.74 -7.70
C LEU A 161 7.76 -13.72 -8.88
N PRO A 162 8.97 -14.07 -9.39
CA PRO A 162 9.13 -14.91 -10.57
C PRO A 162 8.78 -16.39 -10.33
N VAL A 163 8.78 -16.84 -9.07
CA VAL A 163 8.54 -18.23 -8.69
C VAL A 163 7.36 -18.30 -7.74
N LEU A 164 6.37 -19.11 -8.09
CA LEU A 164 5.23 -19.44 -7.24
C LEU A 164 5.30 -20.91 -6.82
N SER A 165 5.77 -21.15 -5.60
CA SER A 165 5.82 -22.51 -5.04
C SER A 165 4.42 -23.01 -4.71
N ARG A 166 4.16 -24.27 -5.04
CA ARG A 166 2.94 -25.01 -4.72
C ARG A 166 3.34 -26.38 -4.17
N ARG A 167 2.62 -26.87 -3.16
CA ARG A 167 2.80 -28.22 -2.61
C ARG A 167 1.50 -28.99 -2.79
N LEU A 168 1.58 -30.19 -3.34
CA LEU A 168 0.42 -31.08 -3.45
C LEU A 168 0.13 -31.65 -2.06
N VAL A 169 -1.13 -31.55 -1.64
CA VAL A 169 -1.59 -32.11 -0.36
C VAL A 169 -2.46 -33.31 -0.72
N GLY A 170 -2.04 -34.49 -0.30
CA GLY A 170 -2.75 -35.77 -0.44
C GLY A 170 -2.73 -36.51 0.88
#